data_AF-A0A0W0RKH8-F1
#
_entry.id   AF-A0A0W0RKH8-F1
#
_cell.length_a   1.000
_cell.length_b   1.000
_cell.length_c   1.000
_cell.angle_alpha   90.00
_cell.angle_beta   90.00
_cell.angle_gamma   90.00
#
_symmetry.space_group_name_H-M   'P 1'
#
loop_
_entity.id
_entity.type
_entity.pdbx_description
1 polymer ?
#
loop_
_entity_poly.entity_id
_entity_poly.type
_entity_poly.pdbx_seq_one_letter_code
_entity_poly.pdbx_strand_id
1 'polypeptide(L)'
;MLKNKNNPIQFSVVREDPEIEKKVILSSGAKEILLIASGGCTALSLQAYFPHLRFTLVDPNRAQIKLIQEKIRALEESSITKKKGAFNVENDSPFGLNERGNFESLFRSFRNFITEFILPSEELKELLTQPLGKSHTSHIRTVLFEHKYWKVAFDLFFHHNFLEAMFGPEAVQHAPRDSYPEYFRKVIEQGLEKEDMSRNYFIHHLFLGHYIDQESCLPYYLCAPTPKYHFEFFNNTIDKVESFHSFDLVNLSNIFDWMDEDKIENLANRLNLEMKPGARLLTRQLNNQKDFMKYFSSHFELLCDESAELLTSDRSLFYSQINYALKVE
;
A
#
# COMPACT_ATOMS: atom_id res chain seq x y z
N MET A 1 -32.83 2.33 -2.93
CA MET A 1 -32.46 3.05 -4.17
C MET A 1 -31.10 2.56 -4.62
N LEU A 2 -31.06 1.66 -5.59
CA LEU A 2 -29.83 1.16 -6.21
C LEU A 2 -29.28 2.24 -7.16
N LYS A 3 -28.36 3.07 -6.66
CA LYS A 3 -27.41 3.80 -7.49
C LYS A 3 -26.01 3.34 -7.08
N ASN A 4 -25.41 2.45 -7.87
CA ASN A 4 -24.08 2.73 -8.39
C ASN A 4 -23.73 1.84 -9.58
N LYS A 5 -23.60 2.48 -10.74
CA LYS A 5 -22.75 2.00 -11.84
C LYS A 5 -21.31 2.15 -11.33
N ASN A 6 -20.56 1.06 -11.32
CA ASN A 6 -19.12 0.88 -11.05
C ASN A 6 -18.42 1.98 -10.23
N ASN A 7 -18.04 1.67 -8.99
CA ASN A 7 -17.16 2.52 -8.20
C ASN A 7 -15.79 2.68 -8.91
N PRO A 8 -15.40 3.91 -9.30
CA PRO A 8 -14.20 4.11 -10.10
C PRO A 8 -12.92 4.17 -9.26
N ILE A 9 -13.01 4.21 -7.92
CA ILE A 9 -11.85 4.22 -7.02
C ILE A 9 -11.46 2.77 -6.71
N GLN A 10 -10.23 2.41 -7.05
CA GLN A 10 -9.73 1.05 -6.75
C GLN A 10 -9.18 0.96 -5.32
N PHE A 11 -8.35 1.92 -4.92
CA PHE A 11 -7.64 1.92 -3.64
C PHE A 11 -7.80 3.28 -2.96
N SER A 12 -8.44 3.30 -1.79
CA SER A 12 -8.45 4.46 -0.91
C SER A 12 -7.25 4.49 0.01
N VAL A 13 -6.64 3.35 0.32
CA VAL A 13 -5.39 3.26 1.07
C VAL A 13 -4.40 2.44 0.24
N VAL A 14 -3.30 3.07 -0.16
CA VAL A 14 -2.18 2.32 -0.73
C VAL A 14 -1.56 1.46 0.37
N ARG A 15 -1.36 0.18 0.08
CA ARG A 15 -0.76 -0.79 1.01
C ARG A 15 0.76 -0.73 0.92
N GLU A 16 1.32 0.46 1.08
CA GLU A 16 2.76 0.73 1.04
C GLU A 16 3.14 1.57 2.24
N ASP A 17 4.13 1.11 3.01
CA ASP A 17 4.61 1.86 4.16
C ASP A 17 5.57 2.99 3.73
N PRO A 18 5.21 4.28 3.92
CA PRO A 18 6.04 5.40 3.53
C PRO A 18 7.39 5.49 4.26
N GLU A 19 7.58 4.76 5.37
CA GLU A 19 8.90 4.67 6.00
C GLU A 19 9.93 3.99 5.08
N ILE A 20 9.49 3.11 4.16
CA ILE A 20 10.35 2.45 3.18
C ILE A 20 10.93 3.49 2.22
N GLU A 21 10.06 4.27 1.56
CA GLU A 21 10.49 5.32 0.64
C GLU A 21 11.33 6.38 1.36
N LYS A 22 10.99 6.72 2.60
CA LYS A 22 11.76 7.67 3.41
C LYS A 22 13.19 7.19 3.64
N LYS A 23 13.39 5.91 4.00
CA LYS A 23 14.74 5.31 4.12
C LYS A 23 15.50 5.40 2.80
N VAL A 24 14.84 5.05 1.70
CA VAL A 24 15.45 5.12 0.36
C VAL A 24 15.88 6.54 0.02
N ILE A 25 14.99 7.53 0.19
CA ILE A 25 15.26 8.96 -0.08
C ILE A 25 16.42 9.47 0.78
N LEU A 26 16.45 9.14 2.07
CA LEU A 26 17.53 9.56 2.96
C LEU A 26 18.89 8.95 2.56
N SER A 27 18.90 7.67 2.18
CA SER A 27 20.13 6.97 1.79
C SER A 27 20.69 7.43 0.43
N SER A 28 19.82 7.82 -0.50
CA SER A 28 20.21 8.20 -1.86
C SER A 28 20.37 9.70 -2.06
N GLY A 29 19.79 10.53 -1.17
CA GLY A 29 19.72 11.97 -1.35
C GLY A 29 18.78 12.39 -2.49
N ALA A 30 17.83 11.54 -2.89
CA ALA A 30 16.89 11.80 -3.97
C ALA A 30 16.07 13.09 -3.76
N LYS A 31 15.86 13.86 -4.83
CA LYS A 31 15.14 15.14 -4.81
C LYS A 31 13.97 15.23 -5.79
N GLU A 32 14.11 14.59 -6.94
CA GLU A 32 13.06 14.41 -7.95
C GLU A 32 12.56 12.97 -7.90
N ILE A 33 11.34 12.76 -7.41
CA ILE A 33 10.79 11.43 -7.15
C ILE A 33 9.56 11.18 -8.02
N LEU A 34 9.56 10.05 -8.74
CA LEU A 34 8.37 9.54 -9.42
C LEU A 34 7.73 8.43 -8.59
N LEU A 35 6.43 8.51 -8.37
CA LEU A 35 5.64 7.51 -7.66
C LEU A 35 4.41 7.08 -8.49
N ILE A 36 4.01 5.82 -8.37
CA ILE A 36 2.64 5.42 -8.69
C ILE A 36 1.69 6.01 -7.65
N ALA A 37 0.61 6.66 -8.09
CA ALA A 37 -0.21 7.45 -7.16
C ALA A 37 -1.04 6.58 -6.21
N SER A 38 -1.75 5.55 -6.69
CA SER A 38 -2.41 4.48 -5.91
C SER A 38 -3.27 4.93 -4.71
N GLY A 39 -3.82 6.15 -4.73
CA GLY A 39 -4.59 6.73 -3.61
C GLY A 39 -3.80 7.67 -2.69
N GLY A 40 -2.49 7.79 -2.88
CA GLY A 40 -1.64 8.91 -2.45
C GLY A 40 -1.14 8.90 -1.02
N CYS A 41 -1.43 7.88 -0.20
CA CYS A 41 -0.99 7.87 1.21
C CYS A 41 0.54 7.95 1.35
N THR A 42 1.28 7.24 0.49
CA THR A 42 2.75 7.31 0.40
C THR A 42 3.20 8.73 0.06
N ALA A 43 2.70 9.29 -1.05
CA ALA A 43 3.05 10.64 -1.50
C ALA A 43 2.73 11.74 -0.47
N LEU A 44 1.57 11.66 0.17
CA LEU A 44 1.15 12.61 1.22
C LEU A 44 2.11 12.55 2.42
N SER A 45 2.49 11.35 2.87
CA SER A 45 3.45 11.19 3.95
C SER A 45 4.84 11.71 3.56
N LEU A 46 5.30 11.40 2.35
CA LEU A 46 6.61 11.83 1.87
C LEU A 46 6.73 13.34 1.69
N GLN A 47 5.70 14.02 1.20
CA GLN A 47 5.71 15.48 1.14
C GLN A 47 5.68 16.11 2.54
N ALA A 48 5.03 15.46 3.52
CA ALA A 48 5.06 15.90 4.91
C ALA A 48 6.46 15.70 5.54
N TYR A 49 7.14 14.60 5.24
CA TYR A 49 8.54 14.38 5.66
C TYR A 49 9.50 15.34 4.99
N PHE A 50 9.29 15.61 3.70
CA PHE A 50 10.20 16.38 2.88
C PHE A 50 9.44 17.48 2.10
N PRO A 51 9.08 18.60 2.75
CA PRO A 51 8.29 19.66 2.14
C PRO A 51 8.96 20.39 0.96
N HIS A 52 10.24 20.14 0.70
CA HIS A 52 11.02 20.79 -0.35
C HIS A 52 11.28 19.90 -1.57
N LEU A 53 10.96 18.60 -1.48
CA LEU A 53 11.20 17.66 -2.59
C LEU A 53 10.04 17.68 -3.58
N ARG A 54 10.35 17.27 -4.80
CA ARG A 54 9.41 17.29 -5.93
C ARG A 54 8.95 15.87 -6.22
N PHE A 55 7.64 15.73 -6.35
CA PHE A 55 7.00 14.44 -6.56
C PHE A 55 6.11 14.50 -7.78
N THR A 56 6.35 13.59 -8.72
CA THR A 56 5.51 13.33 -9.87
C THR A 56 4.71 12.06 -9.61
N LEU A 57 3.38 12.18 -9.60
CA LEU A 57 2.45 11.09 -9.31
C LEU A 57 1.81 10.60 -10.61
N VAL A 58 2.07 9.35 -10.95
CA VAL A 58 1.58 8.71 -12.16
C VAL A 58 0.40 7.79 -11.83
N ASP A 59 -0.74 7.98 -12.48
CA ASP A 59 -1.87 7.08 -12.35
C ASP A 59 -2.79 7.17 -13.59
N PRO A 60 -3.10 6.06 -14.27
CA PRO A 60 -4.03 6.09 -15.40
C PRO A 60 -5.48 6.35 -14.95
N ASN A 61 -5.82 6.02 -13.70
CA ASN A 61 -7.15 6.20 -13.17
C ASN A 61 -7.36 7.62 -12.63
N ARG A 62 -8.08 8.44 -13.41
CA ARG A 62 -8.44 9.81 -13.03
C ARG A 62 -9.19 9.90 -11.70
N ALA A 63 -9.94 8.88 -11.29
CA ALA A 63 -10.65 8.88 -10.02
C ALA A 63 -9.68 8.75 -8.82
N GLN A 64 -8.56 8.03 -8.97
CA GLN A 64 -7.51 7.98 -7.95
C GLN A 64 -6.86 9.34 -7.75
N ILE A 65 -6.53 10.03 -8.85
CA ILE A 65 -5.98 11.41 -8.78
C ILE A 65 -6.97 12.36 -8.09
N LYS A 66 -8.26 12.28 -8.43
CA LYS A 66 -9.30 13.09 -7.76
C LYS A 66 -9.38 12.80 -6.26
N LEU A 67 -9.28 11.53 -5.85
CA LEU A 67 -9.26 11.15 -4.45
C LEU A 67 -8.07 11.78 -3.72
N ILE A 68 -6.88 11.79 -4.32
CA ILE A 68 -5.68 12.43 -3.73
C ILE A 68 -5.94 13.93 -3.54
N GLN A 69 -6.53 14.60 -4.52
CA GLN A 69 -6.88 16.02 -4.42
C GLN A 69 -7.93 16.28 -3.32
N GLU A 70 -8.90 15.38 -3.13
CA GLU A 70 -9.85 15.45 -2.01
C GLU A 70 -9.17 15.28 -0.66
N LYS A 71 -8.22 14.35 -0.55
CA LYS A 71 -7.39 14.17 0.65
C LYS A 71 -6.58 15.41 0.98
N ILE A 72 -5.93 16.03 0.00
CA ILE A 72 -5.19 17.28 0.20
C ILE A 72 -6.10 18.35 0.79
N ARG A 73 -7.28 18.59 0.20
CA ARG A 73 -8.25 19.57 0.74
C ARG A 73 -8.69 19.24 2.16
N ALA A 74 -8.90 17.97 2.48
CA ALA A 74 -9.25 17.54 3.83
C ALA A 74 -8.10 17.75 4.84
N LEU A 75 -6.84 17.61 4.40
CA LEU A 75 -5.65 17.86 5.24
C LEU A 75 -5.36 19.34 5.46
N GLU A 76 -5.86 20.21 4.58
CA GLU A 76 -5.81 21.67 4.71
C GLU A 76 -6.91 22.22 5.64
N GLU A 77 -7.87 21.39 6.07
CA GLU A 77 -8.89 21.78 7.04
C GLU A 77 -8.24 22.20 8.38
N SER A 78 -8.68 23.35 8.87
CA SER A 78 -8.21 23.98 10.11
C SER A 78 -8.70 23.26 11.35
N SER A 79 -9.91 22.68 11.29
CA SER A 79 -10.46 21.86 12.37
C SER A 79 -9.83 20.48 12.36
N ILE A 80 -9.04 20.17 13.41
CA ILE A 80 -8.44 18.84 13.59
C ILE A 80 -9.49 17.73 13.61
N THR A 81 -10.66 17.97 14.21
CA THR A 81 -11.76 17.00 14.27
C THR A 81 -12.32 16.70 12.89
N LYS A 82 -12.56 17.72 12.06
CA LYS A 82 -13.04 17.51 10.68
C LYS A 82 -12.00 16.82 9.81
N LYS A 83 -10.72 17.22 9.95
CA LYS A 83 -9.59 16.56 9.29
C LYS A 83 -9.56 15.07 9.64
N LYS A 84 -9.46 14.73 10.93
CA LYS A 84 -9.45 13.34 11.41
C LYS A 84 -10.70 12.57 11.01
N GLY A 85 -11.88 13.17 11.13
CA GLY A 85 -13.16 12.56 10.74
C GLY A 85 -13.23 12.21 9.24
N ALA A 86 -12.64 13.02 8.36
CA ALA A 86 -12.60 12.74 6.92
C ALA A 86 -11.79 11.48 6.57
N PHE A 87 -10.85 11.09 7.44
CA PHE A 87 -10.00 9.91 7.30
C PHE A 87 -10.39 8.78 8.25
N ASN A 88 -11.61 8.79 8.79
CA ASN A 88 -12.08 7.73 9.67
C ASN A 88 -11.12 7.49 10.85
N VAL A 89 -10.73 8.54 11.57
CA VAL A 89 -10.10 8.36 12.88
C VAL A 89 -11.24 8.18 13.89
N GLU A 90 -11.27 7.03 14.57
CA GLU A 90 -12.33 6.61 15.52
C GLU A 90 -13.76 6.60 14.94
N ASN A 91 -13.90 6.39 13.63
CA ASN A 91 -15.18 6.29 12.92
C ASN A 91 -15.01 5.38 11.71
N ASP A 92 -15.92 4.45 11.43
CA ASP A 92 -15.78 3.41 10.39
C ASP A 92 -16.65 3.65 9.15
N SER A 93 -16.99 4.93 8.88
CA SER A 93 -17.87 5.29 7.76
C SER A 93 -17.37 4.73 6.42
N PRO A 94 -18.22 4.02 5.65
CA PRO A 94 -17.84 3.53 4.31
C PRO A 94 -17.61 4.68 3.30
N PHE A 95 -17.91 5.92 3.71
CA PHE A 95 -17.65 7.14 2.96
C PHE A 95 -16.44 7.91 3.48
N GLY A 96 -15.59 7.36 4.34
CA GLY A 96 -14.29 7.95 4.69
C GLY A 96 -13.35 8.00 3.49
N LEU A 97 -12.43 8.97 3.44
CA LEU A 97 -11.44 9.09 2.35
C LEU A 97 -10.45 7.91 2.28
N ASN A 98 -10.47 7.04 3.29
CA ASN A 98 -9.72 5.80 3.41
C ASN A 98 -10.60 4.53 3.29
N GLU A 99 -11.90 4.60 2.96
CA GLU A 99 -12.79 3.42 2.89
C GLU A 99 -13.63 3.30 1.59
N ARG A 100 -13.49 4.26 0.67
CA ARG A 100 -14.36 4.40 -0.52
C ARG A 100 -13.99 3.52 -1.71
N GLY A 101 -12.90 2.77 -1.69
CA GLY A 101 -12.40 2.05 -2.85
C GLY A 101 -12.96 0.64 -2.95
N ASN A 102 -12.72 0.02 -4.11
CA ASN A 102 -13.09 -1.38 -4.32
C ASN A 102 -12.31 -2.30 -3.38
N PHE A 103 -11.01 -2.06 -3.20
CA PHE A 103 -10.19 -2.85 -2.28
C PHE A 103 -10.62 -2.70 -0.81
N GLU A 104 -11.01 -1.50 -0.39
CA GLU A 104 -11.58 -1.31 0.94
C GLU A 104 -12.98 -1.94 1.09
N SER A 105 -13.71 -2.09 -0.02
CA SER A 105 -14.97 -2.84 -0.01
C SER A 105 -14.76 -4.32 0.24
N LEU A 106 -13.70 -4.91 -0.32
CA LEU A 106 -13.25 -6.27 0.00
C LEU A 106 -12.92 -6.38 1.50
N PHE A 107 -12.10 -5.48 2.04
CA PHE A 107 -11.74 -5.50 3.46
C PHE A 107 -12.91 -5.30 4.40
N ARG A 108 -13.87 -4.45 4.05
CA ARG A 108 -15.08 -4.25 4.84
C ARG A 108 -15.93 -5.52 4.87
N SER A 109 -16.06 -6.24 3.75
CA SER A 109 -16.74 -7.54 3.73
C SER A 109 -15.99 -8.61 4.54
N PHE A 110 -14.66 -8.67 4.40
CA PHE A 110 -13.81 -9.53 5.22
C PHE A 110 -13.99 -9.24 6.72
N ARG A 111 -13.83 -7.98 7.13
CA ARG A 111 -14.03 -7.50 8.50
C ARG A 111 -15.41 -7.88 9.04
N ASN A 112 -16.48 -7.61 8.30
CA ASN A 112 -17.84 -7.95 8.73
C ASN A 112 -18.00 -9.46 8.98
N PHE A 113 -17.38 -10.31 8.16
CA PHE A 113 -17.37 -11.75 8.39
C PHE A 113 -16.61 -12.12 9.66
N ILE A 114 -15.44 -11.53 9.89
CA ILE A 114 -14.68 -11.74 11.14
C ILE A 114 -15.52 -11.34 12.36
N THR A 115 -16.16 -10.18 12.32
CA THR A 115 -16.93 -9.66 13.46
C THR A 115 -18.23 -10.40 13.74
N GLU A 116 -18.83 -10.99 12.70
CA GLU A 116 -20.05 -11.79 12.83
C GLU A 116 -19.76 -13.21 13.32
N PHE A 117 -18.67 -13.82 12.83
CA PHE A 117 -18.45 -15.25 13.00
C PHE A 117 -17.28 -15.63 13.91
N ILE A 118 -16.37 -14.71 14.23
CA ILE A 118 -15.12 -15.02 14.95
C ILE A 118 -15.02 -14.23 16.25
N LEU A 119 -14.93 -12.91 16.18
CA LEU A 119 -14.67 -12.06 17.34
C LEU A 119 -15.39 -10.72 17.22
N PRO A 120 -16.25 -10.32 18.18
CA PRO A 120 -16.98 -9.04 18.12
C PRO A 120 -16.05 -7.83 17.96
N SER A 121 -16.56 -6.76 17.35
CA SER A 121 -15.76 -5.56 17.01
C SER A 121 -15.03 -4.94 18.19
N GLU A 122 -15.67 -4.84 19.37
CA GLU A 122 -15.04 -4.27 20.57
C GLU A 122 -13.87 -5.14 21.07
N GLU A 123 -14.08 -6.45 21.16
CA GLU A 123 -13.03 -7.40 21.55
C GLU A 123 -11.89 -7.43 20.53
N LEU A 124 -12.20 -7.30 19.23
CA LEU A 124 -11.20 -7.18 18.17
C LEU A 124 -10.39 -5.89 18.31
N LYS A 125 -11.02 -4.75 18.62
CA LYS A 125 -10.32 -3.49 18.88
C LYS A 125 -9.39 -3.61 20.10
N GLU A 126 -9.86 -4.20 21.19
CA GLU A 126 -9.04 -4.45 22.38
C GLU A 126 -7.83 -5.34 22.05
N LEU A 127 -8.05 -6.44 21.33
CA LEU A 127 -7.00 -7.37 20.91
C LEU A 127 -5.92 -6.68 20.07
N LEU A 128 -6.32 -5.75 19.18
CA LEU A 128 -5.42 -5.06 18.25
C LEU A 128 -4.77 -3.79 18.79
N THR A 129 -5.13 -3.36 20.00
CA THR A 129 -4.58 -2.12 20.60
C THR A 129 -3.79 -2.37 21.88
N GLN A 130 -3.89 -3.57 22.46
CA GLN A 130 -3.06 -3.97 23.60
C GLN A 130 -1.61 -4.27 23.16
N PRO A 131 -0.59 -3.79 23.89
CA PRO A 131 0.81 -4.14 23.62
C PRO A 131 1.06 -5.65 23.66
N LEU A 132 1.90 -6.15 22.76
CA LEU A 132 2.23 -7.57 22.73
C LEU A 132 3.09 -8.00 23.93
N GLY A 133 2.71 -9.15 24.50
CA GLY A 133 3.57 -10.03 25.28
C GLY A 133 3.34 -11.48 24.86
N LYS A 134 4.16 -12.43 25.35
CA LYS A 134 4.04 -13.87 24.95
C LYS A 134 2.62 -14.45 25.15
N SER A 135 1.94 -14.02 26.22
CA SER A 135 0.55 -14.42 26.48
C SER A 135 -0.42 -13.84 25.45
N HIS A 136 -0.15 -12.63 24.94
CA HIS A 136 -0.96 -11.96 23.93
C HIS A 136 -0.88 -12.66 22.58
N THR A 137 0.32 -13.01 22.12
CA THR A 137 0.50 -13.77 20.87
C THR A 137 -0.22 -15.11 20.91
N SER A 138 -0.12 -15.82 22.04
CA SER A 138 -0.82 -17.09 22.24
C SER A 138 -2.33 -16.91 22.23
N HIS A 139 -2.82 -15.82 22.81
CA HIS A 139 -4.23 -15.46 22.81
C HIS A 139 -4.74 -15.16 21.38
N ILE A 140 -4.02 -14.34 20.59
CA ILE A 140 -4.33 -14.06 19.17
C ILE A 140 -4.48 -15.36 18.37
N ARG A 141 -3.53 -16.28 18.51
CA ARG A 141 -3.59 -17.59 17.82
C ARG A 141 -4.84 -18.36 18.19
N THR A 142 -5.16 -18.41 19.47
CA THR A 142 -6.31 -19.16 19.99
C THR A 142 -7.64 -18.57 19.50
N VAL A 143 -7.81 -17.25 19.59
CA VAL A 143 -9.10 -16.60 19.29
C VAL A 143 -9.33 -16.33 17.80
N LEU A 144 -8.25 -16.08 17.05
CA LEU A 144 -8.32 -15.86 15.60
C LEU A 144 -7.86 -17.08 14.82
N PHE A 145 -6.58 -17.45 14.87
CA PHE A 145 -6.00 -18.36 13.86
C PHE A 145 -6.56 -19.79 13.93
N GLU A 146 -6.80 -20.28 15.13
CA GLU A 146 -7.36 -21.59 15.41
C GLU A 146 -8.90 -21.61 15.25
N HIS A 147 -9.52 -20.46 15.06
CA HIS A 147 -10.96 -20.37 14.87
C HIS A 147 -11.37 -21.04 13.56
N LYS A 148 -12.39 -21.90 13.60
CA LYS A 148 -12.84 -22.70 12.45
C LYS A 148 -13.21 -21.88 11.20
N TYR A 149 -13.61 -20.63 11.38
CA TYR A 149 -13.97 -19.71 10.29
C TYR A 149 -12.82 -18.81 9.83
N TRP A 150 -11.67 -18.82 10.49
CA TRP A 150 -10.53 -17.98 10.13
C TRP A 150 -10.06 -18.26 8.70
N LYS A 151 -9.70 -19.52 8.42
CA LYS A 151 -9.32 -19.93 7.06
C LYS A 151 -10.44 -19.69 6.05
N VAL A 152 -11.70 -19.92 6.44
CA VAL A 152 -12.87 -19.71 5.58
C VAL A 152 -12.98 -18.25 5.13
N ALA A 153 -12.67 -17.28 6.00
CA ALA A 153 -12.68 -15.87 5.62
C ALA A 153 -11.71 -15.61 4.45
N PHE A 154 -10.50 -16.18 4.52
CA PHE A 154 -9.52 -16.03 3.44
C PHE A 154 -9.94 -16.73 2.15
N ASP A 155 -10.46 -17.95 2.26
CA ASP A 155 -10.93 -18.74 1.13
C ASP A 155 -12.12 -18.08 0.41
N LEU A 156 -12.91 -17.25 1.09
CA LEU A 156 -14.02 -16.50 0.50
C LEU A 156 -13.57 -15.18 -0.14
N PHE A 157 -12.89 -14.34 0.63
CA PHE A 157 -12.67 -12.94 0.26
C PHE A 157 -11.43 -12.75 -0.61
N PHE A 158 -10.42 -13.61 -0.49
CA PHE A 158 -9.23 -13.58 -1.34
C PHE A 158 -9.23 -14.68 -2.40
N HIS A 159 -10.40 -15.25 -2.69
CA HIS A 159 -10.56 -16.24 -3.76
C HIS A 159 -10.21 -15.64 -5.13
N HIS A 160 -9.58 -16.43 -6.00
CA HIS A 160 -9.14 -16.00 -7.33
C HIS A 160 -10.26 -15.32 -8.14
N ASN A 161 -11.41 -16.00 -8.29
CA ASN A 161 -12.55 -15.45 -9.04
C ASN A 161 -13.12 -14.15 -8.42
N PHE A 162 -13.00 -13.97 -7.10
CA PHE A 162 -13.49 -12.76 -6.44
C PHE A 162 -12.55 -11.59 -6.76
N LEU A 163 -11.24 -11.80 -6.66
CA LEU A 163 -10.22 -10.82 -7.02
C LEU A 163 -10.26 -10.46 -8.51
N GLU A 164 -10.42 -11.45 -9.40
CA GLU A 164 -10.58 -11.22 -10.84
C GLU A 164 -11.85 -10.40 -11.14
N ALA A 165 -12.98 -10.70 -10.50
CA ALA A 165 -14.21 -9.93 -10.69
C ALA A 165 -14.09 -8.46 -10.22
N MET A 166 -13.27 -8.19 -9.21
CA MET A 166 -13.07 -6.85 -8.65
C MET A 166 -12.02 -6.02 -9.40
N PHE A 167 -10.91 -6.65 -9.78
CA PHE A 167 -9.71 -5.96 -10.27
C PHE A 167 -9.36 -6.30 -11.73
N GLY A 168 -10.06 -7.24 -12.35
CA GLY A 168 -9.78 -7.74 -13.69
C GLY A 168 -8.81 -8.91 -13.71
N PRO A 169 -8.70 -9.62 -14.85
CA PRO A 169 -7.79 -10.75 -15.03
C PRO A 169 -6.32 -10.36 -14.89
N GLU A 170 -5.97 -9.11 -15.23
CA GLU A 170 -4.61 -8.61 -15.13
C GLU A 170 -4.08 -8.60 -13.70
N ALA A 171 -4.96 -8.44 -12.70
CA ALA A 171 -4.57 -8.38 -11.29
C ALA A 171 -4.13 -9.74 -10.72
N VAL A 172 -4.48 -10.86 -11.39
CA VAL A 172 -4.21 -12.23 -10.92
C VAL A 172 -3.31 -13.02 -11.88
N GLN A 173 -2.86 -12.41 -12.98
CA GLN A 173 -2.27 -13.11 -14.13
C GLN A 173 -0.92 -13.81 -13.83
N HIS A 174 -0.07 -13.21 -12.99
CA HIS A 174 1.29 -13.72 -12.73
C HIS A 174 1.38 -14.60 -11.49
N ALA A 175 0.39 -14.52 -10.59
CA ALA A 175 0.36 -15.34 -9.39
C ALA A 175 -0.12 -16.76 -9.72
N PRO A 176 0.38 -17.80 -9.01
CA PRO A 176 -0.18 -19.13 -9.14
C PRO A 176 -1.69 -19.11 -8.85
N ARG A 177 -2.48 -19.81 -9.68
CA ARG A 177 -3.94 -19.87 -9.50
C ARG A 177 -4.29 -20.35 -8.08
N ASP A 178 -5.30 -19.71 -7.48
CA ASP A 178 -5.81 -20.01 -6.13
C ASP A 178 -4.79 -19.85 -4.97
N SER A 179 -3.66 -19.14 -5.20
CA SER A 179 -2.65 -18.91 -4.16
C SER A 179 -2.96 -17.76 -3.19
N TYR A 180 -3.84 -16.83 -3.57
CA TYR A 180 -4.12 -15.62 -2.79
C TYR A 180 -4.70 -15.87 -1.39
N PRO A 181 -5.66 -16.80 -1.16
CA PRO A 181 -6.18 -17.05 0.18
C PRO A 181 -5.09 -17.40 1.20
N GLU A 182 -4.26 -18.38 0.84
CA GLU A 182 -3.18 -18.85 1.71
C GLU A 182 -2.08 -17.79 1.87
N TYR A 183 -1.78 -17.05 0.80
CA TYR A 183 -0.81 -15.96 0.84
C TYR A 183 -1.24 -14.85 1.81
N PHE A 184 -2.44 -14.29 1.61
CA PHE A 184 -2.95 -13.20 2.44
C PHE A 184 -3.14 -13.63 3.89
N ARG A 185 -3.54 -14.88 4.12
CA ARG A 185 -3.59 -15.46 5.47
C ARG A 185 -2.23 -15.40 6.15
N LYS A 186 -1.19 -15.91 5.50
CA LYS A 186 0.17 -15.93 6.07
C LYS A 186 0.72 -14.55 6.39
N VAL A 187 0.62 -13.60 5.46
CA VAL A 187 1.19 -12.26 5.66
C VAL A 187 0.42 -11.46 6.72
N ILE A 188 -0.90 -11.66 6.83
CA ILE A 188 -1.72 -11.05 7.89
C ILE A 188 -1.43 -11.70 9.24
N GLU A 189 -1.32 -13.04 9.32
CA GLU A 189 -0.93 -13.75 10.55
C GLU A 189 0.43 -13.27 11.06
N GLN A 190 1.43 -13.16 10.16
CA GLN A 190 2.74 -12.61 10.50
C GLN A 190 2.65 -11.18 11.03
N GLY A 191 1.83 -10.32 10.40
CA GLY A 191 1.60 -8.96 10.87
C GLY A 191 0.93 -8.89 12.25
N LEU A 192 0.01 -9.81 12.53
CA LEU A 192 -0.66 -9.92 13.83
C LEU A 192 0.27 -10.43 14.95
N GLU A 193 1.37 -11.09 14.59
CA GLU A 193 2.38 -11.59 15.51
C GLU A 193 3.56 -10.63 15.76
N LYS A 194 3.69 -9.54 14.98
CA LYS A 194 4.75 -8.54 15.16
C LYS A 194 4.57 -7.77 16.48
N GLU A 195 5.68 -7.45 17.14
CA GLU A 195 5.69 -6.72 18.43
C GLU A 195 5.04 -5.33 18.34
N ASP A 196 5.10 -4.69 17.17
CA ASP A 196 4.57 -3.35 16.90
C ASP A 196 3.13 -3.36 16.33
N MET A 197 2.47 -4.52 16.28
CA MET A 197 1.11 -4.69 15.76
C MET A 197 0.12 -3.71 16.37
N SER A 198 0.22 -3.45 17.68
CA SER A 198 -0.69 -2.54 18.39
C SER A 198 -0.60 -1.08 17.93
N ARG A 199 0.44 -0.75 17.18
CA ARG A 199 0.69 0.57 16.57
C ARG A 199 0.58 0.55 15.05
N ASN A 200 0.30 -0.60 14.46
CA ASN A 200 0.28 -0.75 13.01
C ASN A 200 -1.08 -0.31 12.45
N TYR A 201 -1.14 0.93 11.96
CA TYR A 201 -2.36 1.51 11.39
C TYR A 201 -2.89 0.74 10.18
N PHE A 202 -2.05 -0.04 9.48
CA PHE A 202 -2.49 -0.89 8.36
C PHE A 202 -3.30 -2.09 8.84
N ILE A 203 -2.95 -2.65 10.01
CA ILE A 203 -3.71 -3.71 10.69
C ILE A 203 -5.02 -3.15 11.22
N HIS A 204 -4.96 -2.00 11.90
CA HIS A 204 -6.17 -1.32 12.41
C HIS A 204 -7.14 -1.00 11.28
N HIS A 205 -6.66 -0.43 10.18
CA HIS A 205 -7.50 -0.12 9.04
C HIS A 205 -8.14 -1.37 8.42
N LEU A 206 -7.39 -2.47 8.29
CA LEU A 206 -7.91 -3.73 7.73
C LEU A 206 -9.04 -4.30 8.59
N PHE A 207 -8.81 -4.42 9.90
CA PHE A 207 -9.72 -5.12 10.82
C PHE A 207 -10.76 -4.23 11.48
N LEU A 208 -10.58 -2.91 11.54
CA LEU A 208 -11.49 -1.96 12.18
C LEU A 208 -12.13 -0.98 11.17
N GLY A 209 -11.56 -0.82 9.97
CA GLY A 209 -12.05 0.14 8.96
C GLY A 209 -11.76 1.61 9.27
N HIS A 210 -11.03 1.86 10.36
CA HIS A 210 -10.72 3.18 10.88
C HIS A 210 -9.34 3.18 11.53
N TYR A 211 -8.78 4.37 11.75
CA TYR A 211 -7.55 4.54 12.49
C TYR A 211 -7.84 4.85 13.96
N ILE A 212 -6.93 4.42 14.84
CA ILE A 212 -6.98 4.72 16.27
C ILE A 212 -6.46 6.14 16.50
N ASP A 213 -7.12 6.94 17.35
CA ASP A 213 -6.69 8.30 17.66
C ASP A 213 -5.51 8.34 18.65
N GLN A 214 -4.38 7.80 18.19
CA GLN A 214 -3.10 7.86 18.85
C GLN A 214 -2.05 8.19 17.80
N GLU A 215 -1.15 9.13 18.09
CA GLU A 215 -0.16 9.62 17.12
C GLU A 215 0.67 8.49 16.47
N SER A 216 1.00 7.48 17.27
CA SER A 216 1.76 6.31 16.82
C SER A 216 0.99 5.33 15.95
N CYS A 217 -0.33 5.47 15.86
CA CYS A 217 -1.27 4.57 15.18
C CYS A 217 -1.95 5.25 13.98
N LEU A 218 -1.40 6.39 13.54
CA LEU A 218 -1.91 7.18 12.44
C LEU A 218 -0.88 7.25 11.31
N PRO A 219 -1.32 7.25 10.04
CA PRO A 219 -0.46 7.65 8.93
C PRO A 219 0.19 9.02 9.19
N TYR A 220 1.47 9.17 8.85
CA TYR A 220 2.25 10.36 9.20
C TYR A 220 1.62 11.67 8.71
N TYR A 221 1.01 11.67 7.51
CA TYR A 221 0.35 12.84 6.95
C TYR A 221 -0.86 13.35 7.79
N LEU A 222 -1.37 12.56 8.75
CA LEU A 222 -2.42 12.98 9.70
C LEU A 222 -1.88 13.56 11.01
N CYS A 223 -0.64 13.25 11.37
CA CYS A 223 0.01 13.71 12.60
C CYS A 223 0.93 14.90 12.36
N ALA A 224 1.57 14.95 11.21
CA ALA A 224 2.52 15.98 10.86
C ALA A 224 1.84 17.35 10.61
N PRO A 225 2.57 18.46 10.79
CA PRO A 225 2.14 19.74 10.27
C PRO A 225 1.84 19.64 8.77
N THR A 226 0.67 20.12 8.34
CA THR A 226 0.27 20.07 6.92
C THR A 226 1.25 20.89 6.06
N PRO A 227 2.03 20.29 5.16
CA PRO A 227 2.86 21.03 4.23
C PRO A 227 1.99 21.65 3.13
N LYS A 228 2.57 22.56 2.34
CA LYS A 228 1.97 22.91 1.04
C LYS A 228 2.17 21.74 0.09
N TYR A 229 1.12 20.96 -0.18
CA TYR A 229 1.18 19.88 -1.16
C TYR A 229 1.33 20.46 -2.58
N HIS A 230 2.30 19.97 -3.34
CA HIS A 230 2.61 20.45 -4.69
C HIS A 230 3.07 19.30 -5.59
N PHE A 231 2.15 18.37 -5.84
CA PHE A 231 2.38 17.24 -6.73
C PHE A 231 2.22 17.64 -8.20
N GLU A 232 3.11 17.14 -9.04
CA GLU A 232 2.86 17.05 -10.48
C GLU A 232 2.04 15.79 -10.75
N PHE A 233 0.83 15.94 -11.29
CA PHE A 233 -0.02 14.80 -11.60
C PHE A 233 0.11 14.44 -13.09
N PHE A 234 0.50 13.20 -13.36
CA PHE A 234 0.54 12.64 -14.69
C PHE A 234 -0.56 11.59 -14.85
N ASN A 235 -1.71 11.99 -15.42
CA ASN A 235 -2.85 11.11 -15.62
C ASN A 235 -2.69 10.25 -16.88
N ASN A 236 -1.78 9.30 -16.83
CA ASN A 236 -1.56 8.31 -17.88
C ASN A 236 -0.89 7.06 -17.29
N THR A 237 -0.62 6.06 -18.14
CA THR A 237 0.21 4.93 -17.75
C THR A 237 1.69 5.31 -17.70
N ILE A 238 2.47 4.60 -16.90
CA ILE A 238 3.90 4.89 -16.66
C ILE A 238 4.74 4.86 -17.94
N ASP A 239 4.38 4.02 -18.92
CA ASP A 239 5.04 3.94 -20.21
C ASP A 239 4.86 5.20 -21.09
N LYS A 240 4.00 6.14 -20.68
CA LYS A 240 3.79 7.43 -21.35
C LYS A 240 4.57 8.59 -20.73
N VAL A 241 5.25 8.38 -19.61
CA VAL A 241 6.16 9.39 -19.06
C VAL A 241 7.21 9.74 -20.12
N GLU A 242 7.40 11.02 -20.41
CA GLU A 242 8.22 11.48 -21.54
C GLU A 242 9.69 11.08 -21.40
N SER A 243 10.24 11.21 -20.18
CA SER A 243 11.60 10.80 -19.87
C SER A 243 11.76 10.43 -18.40
N PHE A 244 12.58 9.42 -18.11
CA PHE A 244 12.98 9.08 -16.75
C PHE A 244 14.28 9.77 -16.27
N HIS A 245 14.93 10.57 -17.12
CA HIS A 245 16.25 11.14 -16.85
C HIS A 245 16.29 12.11 -15.66
N SER A 246 15.21 12.86 -15.43
CA SER A 246 15.15 13.86 -14.36
C SER A 246 15.08 13.23 -12.97
N PHE A 247 14.53 12.03 -12.83
CA PHE A 247 14.23 11.43 -11.53
C PHE A 247 15.47 10.84 -10.86
N ASP A 248 15.62 11.12 -9.57
CA ASP A 248 16.60 10.49 -8.69
C ASP A 248 16.07 9.17 -8.12
N LEU A 249 14.74 9.04 -8.00
CA LEU A 249 14.05 7.84 -7.55
C LEU A 249 12.82 7.59 -8.42
N VAL A 250 12.75 6.39 -9.01
CA VAL A 250 11.55 5.86 -9.66
C VAL A 250 10.98 4.74 -8.79
N ASN A 251 9.78 4.93 -8.27
CA ASN A 251 9.06 3.92 -7.50
C ASN A 251 7.90 3.39 -8.35
N LEU A 252 8.03 2.14 -8.78
CA LEU A 252 7.05 1.48 -9.63
C LEU A 252 5.95 0.79 -8.83
N SER A 253 5.95 0.87 -7.50
CA SER A 253 5.00 0.11 -6.67
C SER A 253 5.08 -1.38 -7.08
N ASN A 254 3.94 -2.04 -7.21
CA ASN A 254 3.81 -3.41 -7.68
C ASN A 254 3.17 -3.52 -9.08
N ILE A 255 3.30 -2.50 -9.93
CA ILE A 255 2.65 -2.49 -11.25
C ILE A 255 3.08 -3.66 -12.14
N PHE A 256 4.28 -4.21 -11.95
CA PHE A 256 4.73 -5.40 -12.68
C PHE A 256 3.91 -6.65 -12.38
N ASP A 257 3.24 -6.72 -11.23
CA ASP A 257 2.30 -7.81 -10.94
C ASP A 257 1.10 -7.81 -11.89
N TRP A 258 0.81 -6.67 -12.55
CA TRP A 258 -0.40 -6.45 -13.35
C TRP A 258 -0.11 -6.10 -14.82
N MET A 259 1.16 -5.98 -15.20
CA MET A 259 1.57 -5.63 -16.56
C MET A 259 1.84 -6.87 -17.39
N ASP A 260 1.49 -6.81 -18.67
CA ASP A 260 1.90 -7.82 -19.66
C ASP A 260 3.42 -7.86 -19.80
N GLU A 261 3.98 -9.03 -20.09
CA GLU A 261 5.44 -9.24 -20.15
C GLU A 261 6.13 -8.30 -21.14
N ASP A 262 5.54 -8.09 -22.32
CA ASP A 262 6.04 -7.19 -23.35
C ASP A 262 6.09 -5.73 -22.84
N LYS A 263 5.11 -5.33 -22.02
CA LYS A 263 5.07 -3.97 -21.43
C LYS A 263 6.12 -3.83 -20.32
N ILE A 264 6.34 -4.89 -19.53
CA ILE A 264 7.40 -4.92 -18.51
C ILE A 264 8.76 -4.75 -19.18
N GLU A 265 9.04 -5.55 -20.22
CA GLU A 265 10.30 -5.48 -20.96
C GLU A 265 10.51 -4.10 -21.60
N ASN A 266 9.48 -3.54 -22.25
CA ASN A 266 9.55 -2.20 -22.81
C ASN A 266 9.82 -1.12 -21.76
N LEU A 267 9.14 -1.17 -20.60
CA LEU A 267 9.38 -0.21 -19.53
C LEU A 267 10.79 -0.36 -18.93
N ALA A 268 11.24 -1.59 -18.69
CA ALA A 268 12.58 -1.87 -18.18
C ALA A 268 13.67 -1.35 -19.15
N ASN A 269 13.50 -1.58 -20.46
CA ASN A 269 14.40 -1.04 -21.48
C ASN A 269 14.46 0.49 -21.46
N ARG A 270 13.31 1.17 -21.29
CA ARG A 270 13.29 2.63 -21.15
C ARG A 270 14.01 3.09 -19.88
N LEU A 271 13.76 2.45 -18.74
CA LEU A 271 14.43 2.80 -17.47
C LEU A 271 15.94 2.57 -17.55
N ASN A 272 16.37 1.47 -18.18
CA ASN A 272 17.79 1.16 -18.43
C ASN A 272 18.48 2.23 -19.28
N LEU A 273 17.80 2.78 -20.29
CA LEU A 273 18.36 3.77 -21.21
C LEU A 273 18.28 5.21 -20.67
N GLU A 274 17.20 5.55 -19.98
CA GLU A 274 16.86 6.95 -19.69
C GLU A 274 17.27 7.39 -18.27
N MET A 275 17.23 6.49 -17.27
CA MET A 275 17.60 6.86 -15.90
C MET A 275 19.09 7.17 -15.80
N LYS A 276 19.44 8.23 -15.09
CA LYS A 276 20.83 8.65 -14.88
C LYS A 276 21.58 7.73 -13.91
N PRO A 277 22.90 7.54 -14.08
CA PRO A 277 23.73 6.86 -13.09
C PRO A 277 23.55 7.48 -11.70
N GLY A 278 23.51 6.63 -10.68
CA GLY A 278 23.23 7.06 -9.31
C GLY A 278 21.75 7.25 -9.01
N ALA A 279 20.82 7.13 -9.96
CA ALA A 279 19.39 7.08 -9.66
C ALA A 279 19.01 5.74 -9.00
N ARG A 280 17.83 5.72 -8.37
CA ARG A 280 17.29 4.56 -7.66
C ARG A 280 16.01 4.05 -8.28
N LEU A 281 15.87 2.74 -8.33
CA LEU A 281 14.64 2.05 -8.70
C LEU A 281 14.12 1.30 -7.48
N LEU A 282 12.84 1.50 -7.16
CA LEU A 282 12.14 0.74 -6.13
C LEU A 282 10.95 0.03 -6.76
N THR A 283 10.86 -1.28 -6.57
CA THR A 283 9.71 -2.08 -6.98
C THR A 283 9.25 -2.97 -5.83
N ARG A 284 8.00 -3.44 -5.91
CA ARG A 284 7.40 -4.38 -4.96
C ARG A 284 6.72 -5.49 -5.73
N GLN A 285 6.57 -6.64 -5.10
CA GLN A 285 5.83 -7.77 -5.68
C GLN A 285 4.96 -8.42 -4.62
N LEU A 286 3.74 -8.78 -5.00
CA LEU A 286 2.80 -9.56 -4.18
C LEU A 286 3.29 -11.02 -4.09
N ASN A 287 2.50 -11.99 -4.52
CA ASN A 287 2.74 -13.42 -4.31
C ASN A 287 3.18 -14.19 -5.56
N ASN A 288 3.59 -13.49 -6.62
CA ASN A 288 4.19 -14.17 -7.77
C ASN A 288 5.70 -14.38 -7.59
N GLN A 289 6.25 -15.33 -8.32
CA GLN A 289 7.65 -15.76 -8.24
C GLN A 289 8.47 -15.31 -9.47
N LYS A 290 7.93 -14.38 -10.29
CA LYS A 290 8.65 -13.90 -11.45
C LYS A 290 9.83 -13.04 -10.99
N ASP A 291 11.01 -13.33 -11.52
CA ASP A 291 12.17 -12.46 -11.38
C ASP A 291 12.06 -11.32 -12.40
N PHE A 292 11.54 -10.17 -11.97
CA PHE A 292 11.51 -8.96 -12.80
C PHE A 292 12.85 -8.21 -12.79
N MET A 293 13.72 -8.48 -11.80
CA MET A 293 15.02 -7.81 -11.71
C MET A 293 15.98 -8.29 -12.80
N LYS A 294 15.74 -9.46 -13.42
CA LYS A 294 16.47 -9.94 -14.60
C LYS A 294 16.53 -8.90 -15.74
N TYR A 295 15.48 -8.10 -15.94
CA TYR A 295 15.40 -7.07 -17.01
C TYR A 295 16.31 -5.86 -16.75
N PHE A 296 16.91 -5.75 -15.56
CA PHE A 296 17.73 -4.61 -15.14
C PHE A 296 19.21 -4.99 -14.89
N SER A 297 19.55 -6.28 -14.94
CA SER A 297 20.81 -6.85 -14.42
C SER A 297 22.12 -6.29 -15.00
N SER A 298 22.11 -5.69 -16.20
CA SER A 298 23.30 -5.06 -16.80
C SER A 298 23.44 -3.57 -16.49
N HIS A 299 22.41 -2.95 -15.92
CA HIS A 299 22.28 -1.49 -15.81
C HIS A 299 22.00 -1.03 -14.38
N PHE A 300 21.50 -1.93 -13.55
CA PHE A 300 21.21 -1.70 -12.15
C PHE A 300 21.87 -2.77 -11.29
N GLU A 301 22.45 -2.32 -10.19
CA GLU A 301 22.88 -3.17 -9.08
C GLU A 301 21.71 -3.32 -8.10
N LEU A 302 21.25 -4.55 -7.89
CA LEU A 302 20.27 -4.86 -6.84
C LEU A 302 20.96 -4.83 -5.48
N LEU A 303 20.50 -3.94 -4.60
CA LEU A 303 20.99 -3.79 -3.24
C LEU A 303 20.28 -4.81 -2.35
N CYS A 304 20.77 -6.06 -2.35
CA CYS A 304 20.08 -7.22 -1.77
C CYS A 304 19.86 -7.09 -0.25
N ASP A 305 20.87 -6.65 0.50
CA ASP A 305 20.79 -6.54 1.96
C ASP A 305 19.81 -5.43 2.36
N GLU A 306 19.87 -4.28 1.69
CA GLU A 306 18.95 -3.18 1.87
C GLU A 306 17.52 -3.56 1.47
N SER A 307 17.36 -4.29 0.38
CA SER A 307 16.05 -4.81 -0.07
C SER A 307 15.41 -5.70 1.01
N ALA A 308 16.19 -6.61 1.61
CA ALA A 308 15.75 -7.48 2.68
C ALA A 308 15.43 -6.69 3.97
N GLU A 309 16.22 -5.68 4.31
CA GLU A 309 15.95 -4.81 5.47
C GLU A 309 14.66 -4.02 5.28
N LEU A 310 14.46 -3.43 4.10
CA LEU A 310 13.25 -2.70 3.75
C LEU A 310 12.02 -3.61 3.88
N LEU A 311 12.04 -4.80 3.27
CA LEU A 311 10.95 -5.77 3.38
C LEU A 311 10.66 -6.16 4.83
N THR A 312 11.68 -6.40 5.64
CA THR A 312 11.52 -6.76 7.06
C THR A 312 10.84 -5.63 7.85
N SER A 313 11.18 -4.39 7.54
CA SER A 313 10.61 -3.19 8.18
C SER A 313 9.25 -2.76 7.66
N ASP A 314 8.75 -3.35 6.58
CA ASP A 314 7.44 -3.00 6.01
C ASP A 314 6.30 -3.38 6.96
N ARG A 315 5.44 -2.39 7.24
CA ARG A 315 4.23 -2.55 8.07
C ARG A 315 2.98 -2.80 7.25
N SER A 316 3.03 -2.72 5.92
CA SER A 316 1.84 -2.79 5.07
C SER A 316 1.31 -4.21 4.93
N LEU A 317 2.20 -5.21 5.07
CA LEU A 317 1.95 -6.67 5.12
C LEU A 317 1.60 -7.31 3.79
N PHE A 318 1.81 -6.64 2.66
CA PHE A 318 1.23 -7.10 1.39
C PHE A 318 2.22 -7.77 0.47
N TYR A 319 3.49 -7.44 0.58
CA TYR A 319 4.49 -7.77 -0.43
C TYR A 319 5.42 -8.87 0.05
N SER A 320 5.74 -9.80 -0.85
CA SER A 320 6.75 -10.83 -0.59
C SER A 320 8.15 -10.35 -0.95
N GLN A 321 8.24 -9.29 -1.76
CA GLN A 321 9.51 -8.71 -2.20
C GLN A 321 9.41 -7.19 -2.27
N ILE A 322 10.49 -6.53 -1.86
CA ILE A 322 10.79 -5.14 -2.14
C ILE A 322 12.18 -5.15 -2.79
N ASN A 323 12.29 -4.70 -4.03
CA ASN A 323 13.56 -4.65 -4.74
C ASN A 323 14.03 -3.20 -4.82
N TYR A 324 15.17 -2.92 -4.19
CA TYR A 324 15.83 -1.63 -4.22
C TYR A 324 17.12 -1.72 -5.03
N ALA A 325 17.19 -0.96 -6.13
CA ALA A 325 18.30 -1.04 -7.07
C ALA A 325 18.92 0.32 -7.39
N LEU A 326 20.23 0.33 -7.63
CA LEU A 326 21.05 1.48 -7.98
C LEU A 326 21.40 1.43 -9.47
N LYS A 327 21.13 2.51 -10.22
CA LYS A 327 21.61 2.66 -11.60
C LYS A 327 23.13 2.83 -11.60
N VAL A 328 23.86 1.91 -12.23
CA VAL A 328 25.34 1.93 -12.26
C VAL A 328 25.92 2.54 -13.54
N GLU A 329 25.22 2.41 -14.67
CA GLU A 329 25.66 2.89 -16.00
C GLU A 329 24.65 3.80 -16.68
#